data_AF-A0AAY5K176-F1
#
_entry.id   AF-A0AAY5K176-F1
#
_cell.length_a   1.000
_cell.length_b   1.000
_cell.length_c   1.000
_cell.angle_alpha   90.00
_cell.angle_beta   90.00
_cell.angle_gamma   90.00
#
_symmetry.space_group_name_H-M   'P 1'
#
loop_
_entity.id
_entity.type
_entity.pdbx_description
1 polymer ?
#
loop_
_entity_poly.entity_id
_entity_poly.type
_entity_poly.pdbx_seq_one_letter_code
_entity_poly.pdbx_strand_id
1 'polypeptide(L)'
;MAKTRELCKDIRDKIVDLHKAGMNYRTIGKQLGEKATTVGTIIRKWKEFKMTINLPRSGAPCKISPRGASMIMRKVRDQPRTTRHDLVNDLKRAGTTVSKKTISNTLRCYGLKSCSARKVPLLKPAHLQIKIRSLQKYYLPKDIPEGPQSIF
;
A
#
# COMPACT_ATOMS: atom_id res chain seq x y z
N MET A 1 -5.83 20.34 27.75
CA MET A 1 -5.39 19.00 27.28
C MET A 1 -6.41 18.43 26.31
N ALA A 2 -5.96 17.87 25.18
CA ALA A 2 -6.85 17.15 24.28
C ALA A 2 -7.26 15.81 24.92
N LYS A 3 -8.55 15.47 24.90
CA LYS A 3 -9.00 14.13 25.29
C LYS A 3 -8.41 13.12 24.31
N THR A 4 -7.66 12.16 24.82
CA THR A 4 -6.99 11.11 24.03
C THR A 4 -7.85 9.89 23.77
N ARG A 5 -8.86 9.63 24.62
CA ARG A 5 -9.76 8.48 24.47
C ARG A 5 -11.08 8.88 23.82
N GLU A 6 -11.39 8.26 22.68
CA GLU A 6 -12.69 8.38 22.05
C GLU A 6 -13.73 7.50 22.73
N LEU A 7 -15.00 7.92 22.66
CA LEU A 7 -16.11 7.07 23.09
C LEU A 7 -16.32 5.91 22.12
N CYS A 8 -16.58 4.72 22.68
CA CYS A 8 -16.94 3.53 21.92
C CYS A 8 -18.17 3.79 21.05
N LYS A 9 -18.24 3.13 19.89
CA LYS A 9 -19.34 3.27 18.93
C LYS A 9 -20.71 3.03 19.59
N ASP A 10 -20.82 1.97 20.38
CA ASP A 10 -22.08 1.58 21.03
C ASP A 10 -22.63 2.66 21.97
N ILE A 11 -21.76 3.35 22.71
CA ILE A 11 -22.16 4.45 23.60
C ILE A 11 -22.71 5.62 22.78
N ARG A 12 -22.09 5.90 21.63
CA ARG A 12 -22.52 7.00 20.77
C ARG A 12 -23.85 6.69 20.06
N ASP A 13 -24.05 5.45 19.63
CA ASP A 13 -25.31 5.04 19.01
C ASP A 13 -26.45 5.11 20.04
N LYS A 14 -26.21 4.67 21.30
CA LYS A 14 -27.15 4.88 22.41
C LYS A 14 -27.49 6.36 22.65
N ILE A 15 -26.50 7.27 22.56
CA ILE A 15 -26.75 8.72 22.68
C ILE A 15 -27.74 9.19 21.60
N VAL A 16 -27.57 8.72 20.36
CA VAL A 16 -28.45 9.08 19.24
C VAL A 16 -29.85 8.52 19.46
N ASP A 17 -29.99 7.29 19.94
CA ASP A 17 -31.30 6.67 20.18
C ASP A 17 -32.07 7.34 21.33
N LEU A 18 -31.39 7.67 22.43
CA LEU A 18 -32.00 8.42 23.54
C LEU A 18 -32.41 9.84 23.12
N HIS A 19 -31.66 10.47 22.21
CA HIS A 19 -32.07 11.74 21.62
C HIS A 19 -33.31 11.57 20.74
N LYS A 20 -33.41 10.52 19.91
CA LYS A 20 -34.61 10.25 19.10
C LYS A 20 -35.85 10.03 19.98
N ALA A 21 -35.66 9.45 21.17
CA ALA A 21 -36.69 9.32 22.20
C ALA A 21 -37.07 10.64 22.90
N GLY A 22 -36.47 11.78 22.51
CA GLY A 22 -36.82 13.11 23.02
C GLY A 22 -36.14 13.49 24.34
N MET A 23 -35.15 12.73 24.80
CA MET A 23 -34.46 13.05 26.06
C MET A 23 -33.56 14.28 25.94
N ASN A 24 -33.51 15.08 27.01
CA ASN A 24 -32.65 16.26 27.06
C ASN A 24 -31.16 15.88 27.22
N TYR A 25 -30.24 16.71 26.71
CA TYR A 25 -28.81 16.41 26.66
C TYR A 25 -28.19 16.16 28.04
N ARG A 26 -28.65 16.89 29.07
CA ARG A 26 -28.19 16.72 30.45
C ARG A 26 -28.64 15.37 31.04
N THR A 27 -29.83 14.90 30.68
CA THR A 27 -30.39 13.61 31.13
C THR A 27 -29.62 12.45 30.51
N ILE A 28 -29.38 12.51 29.20
CA ILE A 28 -28.58 11.52 28.46
C ILE A 28 -27.16 11.43 29.04
N GLY A 29 -26.52 12.59 29.28
CA GLY A 29 -25.20 12.66 29.87
C GLY A 29 -25.13 12.00 31.26
N LYS A 30 -26.10 12.30 32.13
CA LYS A 30 -26.18 11.66 33.46
C LYS A 30 -26.36 10.14 33.38
N GLN A 31 -27.25 9.66 32.51
CA GLN A 31 -27.53 8.23 32.36
C GLN A 31 -26.33 7.44 31.86
N LEU A 32 -25.55 8.02 30.94
CA LEU A 32 -24.39 7.36 30.32
C LEU A 32 -23.05 7.70 31.00
N GLY A 33 -23.06 8.55 32.04
CA GLY A 33 -21.84 9.04 32.71
C GLY A 33 -21.00 9.99 31.86
N GLU A 34 -21.57 10.57 30.80
CA GLU A 34 -20.88 11.44 29.85
C GLU A 34 -21.21 12.92 30.05
N LYS A 35 -20.25 13.78 29.71
CA LYS A 35 -20.44 15.23 29.80
C LYS A 35 -21.50 15.68 28.78
N ALA A 36 -22.44 16.54 29.19
CA ALA A 36 -23.49 17.08 28.33
C ALA A 36 -22.94 17.76 27.05
N THR A 37 -21.76 18.37 27.12
CA THR A 37 -21.07 18.95 25.95
C THR A 37 -20.67 17.88 24.93
N THR A 38 -20.23 16.70 25.39
CA THR A 38 -19.86 15.58 24.52
C THR A 38 -21.09 15.02 23.82
N VAL A 39 -22.18 14.81 24.57
CA VAL A 39 -23.50 14.45 24.04
C VAL A 39 -23.93 15.43 22.93
N GLY A 40 -23.88 16.74 23.20
CA GLY A 40 -24.22 17.77 22.23
C GLY A 40 -23.35 17.74 20.96
N THR A 41 -22.03 17.52 21.08
CA THR A 41 -21.16 17.40 19.90
C THR A 41 -21.48 16.20 19.02
N ILE A 42 -21.82 15.05 19.63
CA ILE A 42 -22.20 13.83 18.91
C ILE A 42 -23.52 14.06 18.17
N ILE A 43 -24.52 14.62 18.84
CA ILE A 43 -25.83 14.90 18.24
C ILE A 43 -25.70 15.91 17.10
N ARG A 44 -24.92 16.99 17.27
CA ARG A 44 -24.70 17.98 16.20
C ARG A 44 -24.10 17.32 14.97
N LYS A 45 -23.06 16.50 15.17
CA LYS A 45 -22.43 15.73 14.10
C LYS A 45 -23.40 14.77 13.42
N TRP A 46 -24.21 14.07 14.19
CA TRP A 46 -25.23 13.17 13.65
C TRP A 46 -26.31 13.93 12.87
N LYS A 47 -26.74 15.12 13.32
CA LYS A 47 -27.71 15.94 12.58
C LYS A 47 -27.17 16.35 11.20
N GLU A 48 -25.90 16.72 11.14
CA GLU A 48 -25.20 17.19 9.93
C GLU A 48 -24.82 16.06 8.97
N PHE A 49 -24.12 15.02 9.45
CA PHE A 49 -23.53 13.98 8.61
C PHE A 49 -24.27 12.64 8.65
N LYS A 50 -25.28 12.47 9.53
CA LYS A 50 -25.97 11.19 9.82
C LYS A 50 -25.04 10.04 10.25
N MET A 51 -23.82 10.36 10.65
CA MET A 51 -22.80 9.40 11.07
C MET A 51 -22.45 9.55 12.55
N THR A 52 -22.39 8.42 13.24
CA THR A 52 -21.98 8.36 14.66
C THR A 52 -20.47 8.17 14.83
N ILE A 53 -19.84 7.46 13.89
CA ILE A 53 -18.40 7.13 13.93
C ILE A 53 -17.53 8.37 13.67
N ASN A 54 -16.37 8.43 14.32
CA ASN A 54 -15.34 9.39 13.95
C ASN A 54 -14.63 8.93 12.69
N LEU A 55 -14.51 9.83 11.72
CA LEU A 55 -13.63 9.59 10.59
C LEU A 55 -12.19 9.70 11.09
N PRO A 56 -11.28 8.87 10.57
CA PRO A 56 -9.87 9.12 10.77
C PRO A 56 -9.54 10.53 10.27
N ARG A 57 -8.58 11.17 10.93
CA ARG A 57 -8.09 12.46 10.43
C ARG A 57 -7.51 12.26 9.04
N SER A 58 -7.75 13.22 8.14
CA SER A 58 -7.22 13.18 6.76
C SER A 58 -5.69 13.12 6.69
N GLY A 59 -5.01 13.49 7.79
CA GLY A 59 -3.55 13.54 7.86
C GLY A 59 -2.99 14.76 7.13
N ALA A 60 -1.65 14.84 7.10
CA ALA A 60 -0.96 15.89 6.36
C ALA A 60 -0.95 15.56 4.85
N PRO A 61 -1.12 16.55 3.97
CA PRO A 61 -1.04 16.33 2.54
C PRO A 61 0.37 15.86 2.14
N CYS A 62 0.43 14.98 1.13
CA CYS A 62 1.70 14.54 0.55
C CYS A 62 2.38 15.69 -0.21
N LYS A 63 3.71 15.79 -0.11
CA LYS A 63 4.48 16.79 -0.88
C LYS A 63 4.46 16.54 -2.39
N ILE A 64 4.30 15.28 -2.82
CA ILE A 64 4.23 14.90 -4.22
C ILE A 64 2.76 14.78 -4.60
N SER A 65 2.37 15.48 -5.66
CA SER A 65 1.01 15.40 -6.21
C SER A 65 0.76 14.02 -6.85
N PRO A 66 -0.50 13.59 -7.00
CA PRO A 66 -0.83 12.35 -7.70
C PRO A 66 -0.22 12.29 -9.11
N ARG A 67 -0.21 13.41 -9.83
CA ARG A 67 0.44 13.53 -11.15
C ARG A 67 1.95 13.32 -11.08
N GLY A 68 2.62 13.95 -10.12
CA GLY A 68 4.06 13.77 -9.92
C GLY A 68 4.43 12.33 -9.56
N ALA A 69 3.59 11.67 -8.75
CA ALA A 69 3.75 10.25 -8.44
C ALA A 69 3.59 9.38 -9.70
N SER A 70 2.56 9.61 -10.52
CA SER A 70 2.37 8.89 -11.78
C SER A 70 3.54 9.07 -12.75
N MET A 71 4.12 10.27 -12.82
CA MET A 71 5.32 10.53 -13.63
C MET A 71 6.52 9.71 -13.14
N ILE A 72 6.75 9.65 -11.83
CA ILE A 72 7.80 8.80 -11.24
C ILE A 72 7.55 7.33 -11.60
N MET A 73 6.32 6.85 -11.39
CA MET A 73 5.99 5.44 -11.61
C MET A 73 6.16 5.03 -13.08
N ARG A 74 5.80 5.92 -14.02
CA ARG A 74 6.05 5.72 -15.44
C ARG A 74 7.54 5.63 -15.73
N LYS A 75 8.33 6.61 -15.26
CA LYS A 75 9.78 6.64 -15.52
C LYS A 75 10.52 5.44 -14.93
N VAL A 76 10.14 4.99 -13.74
CA VAL A 76 10.75 3.81 -13.11
C VAL A 76 10.38 2.53 -13.84
N ARG A 77 9.18 2.44 -14.41
CA ARG A 77 8.77 1.29 -15.22
C ARG A 77 9.50 1.23 -16.56
N ASP A 78 9.61 2.38 -17.24
CA ASP A 78 10.28 2.48 -18.54
C ASP A 78 11.80 2.30 -18.40
N GLN A 79 12.38 2.84 -17.32
CA GLN A 79 13.82 2.85 -17.06
C GLN A 79 14.11 2.44 -15.60
N PRO A 80 14.13 1.12 -15.28
CA PRO A 80 14.27 0.64 -13.90
C PRO A 80 15.64 0.94 -13.27
N ARG A 81 16.64 1.32 -14.07
CA ARG A 81 17.97 1.73 -13.60
C ARG A 81 18.04 3.20 -13.17
N THR A 82 16.94 3.95 -13.30
CA THR A 82 16.87 5.36 -12.88
C THR A 82 17.17 5.49 -11.40
N THR A 83 18.05 6.42 -11.05
CA THR A 83 18.40 6.63 -9.66
C THR A 83 17.36 7.52 -8.98
N ARG A 84 17.30 7.43 -7.65
CA ARG A 84 16.48 8.35 -6.85
C ARG A 84 16.89 9.81 -7.05
N HIS A 85 18.16 10.07 -7.39
CA HIS A 85 18.63 11.42 -7.63
C HIS A 85 18.06 11.99 -8.93
N ASP A 86 18.01 11.17 -9.98
CA ASP A 86 17.43 11.57 -11.27
C ASP A 86 15.96 11.94 -11.11
N LEU A 87 15.21 11.15 -10.36
CA LEU A 87 13.80 11.42 -10.05
C LEU A 87 13.61 12.73 -9.27
N VAL A 88 14.53 13.08 -8.37
CA VAL A 88 14.51 14.39 -7.68
C VAL A 88 14.73 15.51 -8.69
N ASN A 89 15.65 15.35 -9.62
CA ASN A 89 15.95 16.36 -10.64
C ASN A 89 14.77 16.55 -11.60
N ASP A 90 14.09 15.48 -12.01
CA ASP A 90 12.88 15.56 -12.85
C ASP A 90 11.74 16.29 -12.13
N LEU A 91 11.52 15.98 -10.85
CA LEU A 91 10.53 16.67 -10.04
C LEU A 91 10.88 18.14 -9.83
N LYS A 92 12.16 18.46 -9.66
CA LYS A 92 12.65 19.84 -9.56
C LYS A 92 12.41 20.61 -10.86
N ARG A 93 12.63 19.98 -12.03
CA ARG A 93 12.27 20.55 -13.35
C ARG A 93 10.77 20.80 -13.49
N ALA A 94 9.94 19.93 -12.90
CA ALA A 94 8.49 20.11 -12.84
C ALA A 94 8.03 21.12 -11.77
N GLY A 95 8.95 21.84 -11.10
CA GLY A 95 8.63 22.84 -10.08
C GLY A 95 8.40 22.29 -8.68
N THR A 96 8.67 21.00 -8.43
CA THR A 96 8.48 20.37 -7.12
C THR A 96 9.80 20.02 -6.45
N THR A 97 10.13 20.73 -5.37
CA THR A 97 11.35 20.46 -4.60
C THR A 97 11.10 19.39 -3.53
N VAL A 98 11.73 18.23 -3.70
CA VAL A 98 11.57 17.08 -2.79
C VAL A 98 12.91 16.49 -2.37
N SER A 99 12.94 15.83 -1.21
CA SER A 99 14.12 15.11 -0.76
C SER A 99 14.18 13.68 -1.34
N LYS A 100 15.37 13.09 -1.38
CA LYS A 100 15.57 11.67 -1.75
C LYS A 100 14.73 10.72 -0.88
N LYS A 101 14.50 11.07 0.39
CA LYS A 101 13.69 10.28 1.32
C LYS A 101 12.20 10.32 0.95
N THR A 102 11.69 11.47 0.52
CA THR A 102 10.30 11.60 0.05
C THR A 102 10.05 10.71 -1.17
N ILE A 103 10.97 10.68 -2.13
CA ILE A 103 10.87 9.77 -3.28
C ILE A 103 10.92 8.31 -2.83
N SER A 104 11.83 7.98 -1.91
CA SER A 104 11.93 6.61 -1.37
C SER A 104 10.64 6.16 -0.68
N ASN A 105 9.99 7.04 0.10
CA ASN A 105 8.70 6.75 0.72
C ASN A 105 7.62 6.54 -0.33
N THR A 106 7.58 7.39 -1.36
CA THR A 106 6.61 7.30 -2.45
C THR A 106 6.74 5.96 -3.17
N LEU A 107 7.95 5.58 -3.59
CA LEU A 107 8.21 4.28 -4.22
C LEU A 107 7.76 3.10 -3.34
N ARG A 108 8.02 3.16 -2.03
CA ARG A 108 7.57 2.13 -1.08
C ARG A 108 6.04 2.07 -0.95
N CYS A 109 5.33 3.19 -0.97
CA CYS A 109 3.87 3.22 -0.95
C CYS A 109 3.27 2.49 -2.17
N TYR A 110 3.96 2.53 -3.32
CA TYR A 110 3.59 1.79 -4.51
C TYR A 110 4.21 0.38 -4.60
N GLY A 111 4.78 -0.14 -3.51
CA GLY A 111 5.34 -1.50 -3.46
C GLY A 111 6.71 -1.67 -4.11
N LEU A 112 7.32 -0.60 -4.63
CA LEU A 112 8.65 -0.65 -5.23
C LEU A 112 9.72 -0.56 -4.15
N LYS A 113 10.34 -1.70 -3.86
CA LYS A 113 11.48 -1.82 -2.95
C LYS A 113 12.75 -2.15 -3.74
N SER A 114 13.86 -1.56 -3.33
CA SER A 114 15.17 -2.03 -3.79
C SER A 114 15.46 -3.37 -3.13
N CYS A 115 15.67 -4.41 -3.94
CA CYS A 115 16.14 -5.72 -3.48
C CYS A 115 17.58 -5.91 -3.94
N SER A 116 18.45 -6.43 -3.08
CA SER A 116 19.69 -7.03 -3.52
C SER A 116 19.37 -8.43 -4.04
N ALA A 117 19.91 -8.79 -5.21
CA ALA A 117 19.80 -10.17 -5.69
C ALA A 117 20.45 -11.10 -4.65
N ARG A 118 19.76 -12.17 -4.27
CA ARG A 118 20.34 -13.18 -3.38
C ARG A 118 21.60 -13.72 -4.07
N LYS A 119 22.75 -13.63 -3.41
CA LYS A 119 23.98 -14.28 -3.86
C LYS A 119 23.75 -15.78 -3.80
N VAL A 120 23.30 -16.37 -4.89
CA VAL A 120 23.31 -17.82 -5.07
C VAL A 120 24.78 -18.23 -5.24
N PRO A 121 25.26 -19.27 -4.53
CA PRO A 121 26.59 -19.78 -4.80
C PRO A 121 26.65 -20.18 -6.27
N LEU A 122 27.61 -19.64 -7.00
CA LEU A 122 27.85 -20.04 -8.38
C LEU A 122 28.16 -21.54 -8.38
N LEU A 123 27.48 -22.29 -9.24
CA LEU A 123 27.76 -23.71 -9.41
C LEU A 123 29.24 -23.88 -9.77
N LYS A 124 29.92 -24.80 -9.09
CA LYS A 124 31.28 -25.19 -9.48
C LYS A 124 31.26 -25.65 -10.95
N PRO A 125 32.34 -25.45 -11.73
CA PRO A 125 32.41 -25.84 -13.13
C PRO A 125 32.02 -27.32 -13.37
N ALA A 126 32.38 -28.22 -12.45
CA ALA A 126 31.99 -29.62 -12.49
C ALA A 126 30.46 -29.83 -12.44
N HIS A 127 29.75 -29.09 -11.59
CA HIS A 127 28.29 -29.18 -11.50
C HIS A 127 27.60 -28.55 -12.71
N LEU A 128 28.18 -27.49 -13.29
CA LEU A 128 27.71 -26.93 -14.56
C LEU A 128 27.83 -27.95 -15.69
N GLN A 129 28.97 -28.65 -15.80
CA GLN A 129 29.16 -29.70 -16.81
C GLN A 129 28.17 -30.86 -16.64
N ILE A 130 27.95 -31.33 -15.41
CA ILE A 130 26.94 -32.36 -15.13
C ILE A 130 25.54 -31.87 -15.55
N LYS A 131 25.20 -30.62 -15.23
CA LYS A 131 23.90 -30.04 -15.58
C LYS A 131 23.73 -29.90 -17.09
N ILE A 132 24.73 -29.39 -17.81
CA ILE A 132 24.72 -29.30 -19.28
C ILE A 132 24.58 -30.69 -19.92
N ARG A 133 25.38 -31.67 -19.47
CA ARG A 133 25.31 -33.06 -19.97
C ARG A 133 23.94 -33.69 -19.70
N SER A 134 23.37 -33.43 -18.53
CA SER A 134 22.02 -33.92 -18.19
C SER A 134 20.96 -33.33 -19.12
N LEU A 135 21.03 -32.03 -19.42
CA LEU A 135 20.10 -31.39 -20.37
C LEU A 135 20.30 -31.92 -21.78
N GLN A 136 21.54 -32.06 -22.27
CA GLN A 136 21.83 -32.66 -23.58
C GLN A 136 21.21 -34.06 -23.71
N LYS A 137 21.24 -34.89 -22.66
CA LYS A 137 20.61 -36.22 -22.66
C LYS A 137 19.09 -36.20 -22.87
N TYR A 138 18.39 -35.18 -22.36
CA TYR A 138 16.92 -35.10 -22.48
C TYR A 138 16.45 -34.37 -23.74
N TYR A 139 17.28 -33.46 -24.27
CA TYR A 139 16.90 -32.60 -25.41
C TYR A 139 17.58 -32.94 -26.73
N LEU A 140 18.59 -33.84 -26.77
CA LEU A 140 19.03 -34.42 -28.05
C LEU A 140 18.08 -35.54 -28.49
N PRO A 141 17.62 -35.55 -29.75
CA PRO A 141 16.83 -36.64 -30.28
C PRO A 141 17.65 -37.93 -30.25
N LYS A 142 17.14 -38.95 -29.55
CA LYS A 142 17.65 -40.32 -29.67
C LYS A 142 17.20 -40.82 -31.04
N ASP A 143 18.19 -41.15 -31.87
CA ASP A 143 18.15 -41.94 -33.10
C ASP A 143 16.75 -42.23 -33.67
N ILE A 144 16.46 -41.62 -34.83
CA ILE A 144 15.32 -41.97 -35.68
C ILE A 144 15.47 -43.47 -36.01
N PRO A 145 14.51 -44.35 -35.65
CA PRO A 145 14.63 -45.77 -35.98
C PRO A 145 14.62 -45.93 -37.51
N GLU A 146 15.61 -46.62 -38.05
CA GLU A 146 15.69 -46.96 -39.47
C GLU A 146 14.41 -47.69 -39.88
N GLY A 147 13.71 -47.12 -40.85
CA GLY A 147 12.50 -47.69 -41.42
C GLY A 147 12.81 -49.02 -42.11
N PRO A 148 11.87 -49.99 -42.11
CA PRO A 148 12.13 -51.32 -42.63
C PRO A 148 12.52 -51.27 -44.12
N GLN A 149 13.58 -52.02 -44.46
CA GLN A 149 13.98 -52.26 -45.83
C GLN A 149 12.81 -52.90 -46.60
N SER A 150 12.36 -52.20 -47.64
CA SER A 150 11.30 -52.64 -48.54
C SER A 150 11.71 -53.94 -49.23
N ILE A 151 11.02 -55.03 -48.89
CA ILE A 151 11.00 -56.26 -49.69
C ILE A 151 9.76 -56.15 -50.58
N PHE A 152 9.93 -55.65 -51.81
CA PHE A 152 9.14 -55.92 -53.01
C PHE A 152 9.82 -55.25 -54.20
#